data_AF-A0A011P992-F1
#
_entry.id   AF-A0A011P992-F1
#
_cell.length_a   1.000
_cell.length_b   1.000
_cell.length_c   1.000
_cell.angle_alpha   90.00
_cell.angle_beta   90.00
_cell.angle_gamma   90.00
#
_symmetry.space_group_name_H-M   'P 1'
#
loop_
_entity.id
_entity.type
_entity.pdbx_description
1 polymer ?
#
loop_
_entity_poly.entity_id
_entity_poly.type
_entity_poly.pdbx_seq_one_letter_code
_entity_poly.pdbx_strand_id
1 'polypeptide(L)'
;MLFTVGIESPKREHESFGLCVPALCTDEFSCFSAADTVEDILPIVTEAIHLVLETMVEEGKDVTTIKDLGFLSYKQNEDFNYCDSWLLVDIDITAYLGKRQRVNIVLPQYLLDRIDNKVASSSAYKDRSHFLAIAAQRELQQSQVL
;
A
#
# COMPACT_ATOMS: atom_id res chain seq x y z
N MET A 1 -1.45 -2.82 2.64
CA MET A 1 -0.87 -2.80 1.27
C MET A 1 0.59 -2.50 1.45
N LEU A 2 1.45 -3.28 0.79
CA LEU A 2 2.88 -3.15 0.96
C LEU A 2 3.44 -2.10 0.01
N PHE A 3 4.21 -1.19 0.55
CA PHE A 3 4.93 -0.15 -0.18
C PHE A 3 6.43 -0.34 -0.01
N THR A 4 7.15 -0.32 -1.12
CA THR A 4 8.60 -0.24 -1.15
C THR A 4 9.01 1.20 -0.92
N VAL A 5 9.87 1.42 0.06
CA VAL A 5 10.44 2.73 0.39
C VAL A 5 11.92 2.72 0.06
N GLY A 6 12.35 3.63 -0.82
CA GLY A 6 13.76 3.91 -1.09
C GLY A 6 14.31 4.91 -0.08
N ILE A 7 15.54 4.67 0.38
CA ILE A 7 16.25 5.51 1.34
C ILE A 7 17.56 5.98 0.72
N GLU A 8 17.81 7.28 0.76
CA GLU A 8 19.14 7.88 0.57
C GLU A 8 19.77 8.17 1.93
N SER A 9 20.90 7.53 2.23
CA SER A 9 21.64 7.78 3.46
C SER A 9 22.39 9.11 3.37
N PRO A 10 22.50 9.86 4.48
CA PRO A 10 23.23 11.12 4.50
C PRO A 10 24.72 10.90 4.19
N LYS A 11 25.30 11.79 3.37
CA LYS A 11 26.72 11.71 2.95
C LYS A 11 27.61 12.56 3.84
N ARG A 12 27.03 13.48 4.61
CA ARG A 12 27.73 14.40 5.51
C ARG A 12 27.06 14.47 6.87
N GLU A 13 27.83 14.92 7.86
CA GLU A 13 27.31 15.27 9.17
C GLU A 13 26.28 16.41 9.01
N HIS A 14 25.07 16.22 9.55
CA HIS A 14 23.89 17.11 9.43
C HIS A 14 23.05 17.04 8.14
N GLU A 15 23.26 16.05 7.28
CA GLU A 15 22.26 15.71 6.26
C GLU A 15 21.21 14.75 6.85
N SER A 16 19.94 14.91 6.45
CA SER A 16 18.85 14.01 6.80
C SER A 16 18.83 12.80 5.84
N PHE A 17 18.18 11.71 6.25
CA PHE A 17 17.83 10.62 5.35
C PHE A 17 16.79 11.08 4.33
N GLY A 18 17.03 10.85 3.04
CA GLY A 18 16.03 11.05 1.99
C GLY A 18 15.12 9.83 1.87
N LEU A 19 13.81 10.03 1.79
CA LEU A 19 12.81 8.97 1.72
C LEU A 19 11.98 9.13 0.44
N CYS A 20 11.77 8.04 -0.30
CA CYS A 20 10.98 8.01 -1.52
C CYS A 20 10.07 6.78 -1.53
N VAL A 21 8.83 6.93 -2.00
CA VAL A 21 7.90 5.81 -2.19
C VAL A 21 7.56 5.72 -3.69
N PRO A 22 8.35 4.97 -4.48
CA PRO A 22 8.21 4.94 -5.94
C PRO A 22 6.82 4.62 -6.46
N ALA A 23 6.08 3.74 -5.80
CA ALA A 23 4.71 3.37 -6.20
C ALA A 23 3.71 4.52 -6.13
N LEU A 24 4.05 5.61 -5.43
CA LEU A 24 3.26 6.83 -5.27
C LEU A 24 3.87 8.03 -6.02
N CYS A 25 4.91 7.80 -6.82
CA CYS A 25 5.51 8.80 -7.71
C CYS A 25 5.01 8.54 -9.14
N THR A 26 4.02 9.32 -9.57
CA THR A 26 3.44 9.28 -10.91
C THR A 26 3.56 10.66 -11.58
N ASP A 27 3.01 10.83 -12.78
CA ASP A 27 3.00 12.14 -13.43
C ASP A 27 2.21 13.21 -12.65
N GLU A 28 1.28 12.79 -11.78
CA GLU A 28 0.39 13.67 -11.02
C GLU A 28 0.75 13.75 -9.53
N PHE A 29 1.42 12.73 -8.98
CA PHE A 29 1.70 12.61 -7.55
C PHE A 29 3.18 12.34 -7.28
N SER A 30 3.65 12.74 -6.11
CA SER A 30 4.98 12.40 -5.64
C SER A 30 4.98 12.18 -4.14
N CYS A 31 5.74 11.18 -3.68
CA CYS A 31 5.86 10.85 -2.27
C CYS A 31 7.33 10.84 -1.86
N PHE A 32 7.77 12.01 -1.38
CA PHE A 32 9.11 12.23 -0.84
C PHE A 32 9.00 12.78 0.57
N SER A 33 9.95 12.39 1.42
CA SER A 33 10.08 12.94 2.76
C SER A 33 11.54 12.88 3.24
N ALA A 34 11.81 13.38 4.44
CA ALA A 34 13.13 13.31 5.04
C ALA A 34 13.05 13.06 6.55
N ALA A 35 13.99 12.30 7.09
CA ALA A 35 14.08 11.99 8.51
C ALA A 35 15.46 12.33 9.05
N ASP A 36 15.55 12.96 10.23
CA ASP A 36 16.84 13.33 10.83
C ASP A 36 17.51 12.15 11.55
N THR A 37 16.71 11.19 12.03
CA THR A 37 17.18 9.99 12.72
C THR A 37 16.62 8.72 12.09
N VAL A 38 17.25 7.59 12.35
CA VAL A 38 16.80 6.28 11.84
C VAL A 38 15.44 5.91 12.44
N GLU A 39 15.22 6.26 13.70
CA GLU A 39 13.99 6.04 14.44
C GLU A 39 12.79 6.79 13.83
N ASP A 40 13.06 7.94 13.21
CA ASP A 40 12.04 8.78 12.58
C ASP A 40 11.65 8.32 11.18
N ILE A 41 12.45 7.47 10.51
CA ILE A 41 12.20 7.02 9.13
C ILE A 41 10.81 6.41 8.98
N LEU A 42 10.47 5.42 9.81
CA LEU A 42 9.21 4.69 9.69
C LEU A 42 7.99 5.58 10.00
N PRO A 43 7.95 6.35 11.12
CA PRO A 43 6.88 7.30 11.37
C PRO A 43 6.67 8.31 10.24
N ILE A 44 7.75 8.94 9.78
CA ILE A 44 7.69 10.01 8.77
C ILE A 44 7.25 9.48 7.41
N VAL A 45 7.79 8.35 6.94
CA VAL A 45 7.35 7.80 5.65
C VAL A 45 5.92 7.29 5.70
N THR A 46 5.49 6.74 6.85
CA THR A 46 4.11 6.30 7.03
C THR A 46 3.15 7.47 6.91
N GLU A 47 3.45 8.60 7.55
CA GLU A 47 2.67 9.83 7.41
C GLU A 47 2.66 10.34 5.96
N ALA A 48 3.81 10.37 5.29
CA ALA A 48 3.91 10.81 3.90
C ALA A 48 3.07 9.95 2.95
N ILE A 49 3.06 8.63 3.14
CA ILE A 49 2.20 7.71 2.37
C ILE A 49 0.73 8.04 2.62
N HIS A 50 0.33 8.21 3.88
CA HIS A 50 -1.06 8.55 4.22
C HIS A 50 -1.51 9.87 3.57
N LEU A 51 -0.66 10.90 3.62
CA LEU A 51 -0.96 12.20 3.01
C LEU A 51 -1.20 12.08 1.50
N VAL A 52 -0.33 11.36 0.78
CA VAL A 52 -0.49 11.18 -0.67
C VAL A 52 -1.73 10.34 -0.99
N LEU A 53 -2.01 9.29 -0.21
CA LEU A 53 -3.24 8.49 -0.38
C LEU A 53 -4.50 9.33 -0.14
N GLU A 54 -4.50 10.24 0.83
CA GLU A 54 -5.59 11.20 1.05
C GLU A 54 -5.78 12.10 -0.17
N THR A 55 -4.72 12.74 -0.65
CA THR A 55 -4.77 13.61 -1.83
C THR A 55 -5.26 12.85 -3.07
N MET A 56 -4.77 11.63 -3.30
CA MET A 56 -5.23 10.78 -4.40
C MET A 56 -6.75 10.53 -4.34
N VAL A 57 -7.29 10.24 -3.14
CA VAL A 57 -8.74 10.03 -2.96
C VAL A 57 -9.52 11.33 -3.17
N GLU A 58 -9.03 12.46 -2.67
CA GLU A 58 -9.66 13.77 -2.85
C GLU A 58 -9.75 14.16 -4.34
N GLU A 59 -8.75 13.78 -5.13
CA GLU A 59 -8.71 13.95 -6.58
C GLU A 59 -9.43 12.85 -7.36
N GLY A 60 -10.13 11.94 -6.67
CA GLY A 60 -10.96 10.89 -7.27
C GLY A 60 -10.18 9.73 -7.87
N LYS A 61 -8.90 9.54 -7.51
CA LYS A 61 -8.09 8.40 -7.93
C LYS A 61 -8.45 7.16 -7.13
N ASP A 62 -8.46 6.01 -7.79
CA ASP A 62 -8.67 4.71 -7.14
C ASP A 62 -7.35 4.16 -6.59
N VAL A 63 -7.13 4.33 -5.28
CA VAL A 63 -5.93 3.85 -4.60
C VAL A 63 -5.76 2.33 -4.64
N THR A 64 -6.80 1.55 -4.98
CA THR A 64 -6.68 0.09 -5.12
C THR A 64 -5.94 -0.33 -6.38
N THR A 65 -5.72 0.61 -7.31
CA THR A 65 -5.01 0.37 -8.57
C THR A 65 -3.50 0.57 -8.46
N ILE A 66 -3.02 1.10 -7.33
CA ILE A 66 -1.59 1.29 -7.07
C ILE A 66 -0.89 -0.08 -7.14
N LYS A 67 0.20 -0.13 -7.90
CA LYS A 67 1.05 -1.32 -8.04
C LYS A 67 2.46 -0.99 -7.61
N ASP A 68 2.87 -1.58 -6.50
CA ASP A 68 4.26 -1.57 -6.09
C ASP A 68 5.04 -2.64 -6.86
N LEU A 69 6.10 -2.24 -7.56
CA LEU A 69 6.91 -3.13 -8.39
C LEU A 69 7.98 -3.88 -7.58
N GLY A 70 8.15 -3.55 -6.30
CA GLY A 70 9.16 -4.11 -5.43
C GLY A 70 10.55 -3.52 -5.63
N PHE A 71 11.36 -3.58 -4.57
CA PHE A 71 12.71 -3.00 -4.55
C PHE A 71 13.64 -3.52 -5.64
N LEU A 72 13.51 -4.79 -6.06
CA LEU A 72 14.33 -5.36 -7.14
C LEU A 72 14.09 -4.65 -8.48
N SER A 73 12.85 -4.26 -8.75
CA SER A 73 12.47 -3.52 -9.96
C SER A 73 12.93 -2.07 -9.84
N TYR A 74 12.65 -1.41 -8.71
CA TYR A 74 13.00 -0.01 -8.52
C TYR A 74 14.51 0.25 -8.47
N LYS A 75 15.30 -0.69 -7.92
CA LYS A 75 16.77 -0.60 -7.90
C LYS A 75 17.41 -0.63 -9.30
N GLN A 76 16.69 -1.12 -10.32
CA GLN A 76 17.16 -1.13 -11.72
C GLN A 76 16.73 0.12 -12.49
N ASN A 77 15.86 0.95 -11.92
CA ASN A 77 15.43 2.19 -12.55
C ASN A 77 16.39 3.33 -12.18
N GLU A 78 16.90 4.04 -13.20
CA GLU A 78 17.83 5.14 -13.05
C GLU A 78 17.27 6.29 -12.19
N ASP A 79 15.95 6.48 -12.21
CA ASP A 79 15.26 7.50 -11.41
C ASP A 79 15.41 7.28 -9.90
N PHE A 80 15.77 6.07 -9.46
CA PHE A 80 15.92 5.74 -8.03
C PHE A 80 17.34 5.32 -7.66
N ASN A 81 18.34 5.55 -8.53
CA ASN A 81 19.74 5.19 -8.29
C ASN A 81 20.38 5.89 -7.08
N TYR A 82 19.79 7.00 -6.61
CA TYR A 82 20.25 7.70 -5.41
C TYR A 82 19.86 6.96 -4.11
N CYS A 83 18.90 6.03 -4.16
CA CYS A 83 18.52 5.22 -3.02
C CYS A 83 19.54 4.09 -2.79
N ASP A 84 20.19 4.06 -1.63
CA ASP A 84 21.16 3.03 -1.26
C ASP A 84 20.54 1.87 -0.46
N SER A 85 19.38 2.11 0.17
CA SER A 85 18.71 1.16 1.05
C SER A 85 17.20 1.12 0.78
N TRP A 86 16.56 0.01 1.18
CA TRP A 86 15.14 -0.23 0.89
C TRP A 86 14.41 -0.82 2.09
N LEU A 87 13.20 -0.33 2.37
CA LEU A 87 12.28 -0.86 3.38
C LEU A 87 10.96 -1.28 2.73
N LEU A 88 10.24 -2.17 3.40
CA LEU A 88 8.88 -2.55 3.04
C LEU A 88 7.95 -2.12 4.17
N VAL A 89 6.97 -1.27 3.87
CA VAL A 89 6.02 -0.71 4.84
C VAL A 89 4.62 -1.21 4.52
N ASP A 90 3.93 -1.79 5.50
CA ASP A 90 2.53 -2.22 5.35
C ASP A 90 1.58 -1.13 5.84
N ILE A 91 0.77 -0.60 4.92
CA ILE A 91 -0.20 0.47 5.19
C ILE A 91 -1.62 -0.07 5.09
N ASP A 92 -2.42 0.12 6.13
CA ASP A 92 -3.85 -0.17 6.07
C ASP A 92 -4.56 0.89 5.21
N ILE A 93 -4.87 0.54 3.97
CA ILE A 93 -5.56 1.46 3.04
C ILE A 93 -7.08 1.45 3.21
N THR A 94 -7.64 0.70 4.16
CA THR A 94 -9.10 0.55 4.27
C THR A 94 -9.84 1.85 4.59
N ALA A 95 -9.14 2.85 5.14
CA ALA A 95 -9.68 4.20 5.35
C ALA A 95 -9.99 4.92 4.01
N TYR A 96 -9.29 4.56 2.94
CA TYR A 96 -9.35 5.21 1.62
C TYR A 96 -10.35 4.57 0.66
N LEU A 97 -10.92 3.42 1.03
CA LEU A 97 -11.86 2.66 0.18
C LEU A 97 -13.30 3.19 0.25
N GLY A 98 -13.49 4.41 0.75
CA GLY A 98 -14.80 5.02 0.97
C GLY A 98 -15.54 4.47 2.20
N LYS A 99 -16.81 4.88 2.35
CA LYS A 99 -17.63 4.48 3.50
C LYS A 99 -17.95 2.98 3.42
N ARG A 100 -17.66 2.26 4.51
CA ARG A 100 -18.13 0.88 4.69
C ARG A 100 -19.66 0.87 4.71
N GLN A 101 -20.26 0.21 3.72
CA GLN A 101 -21.70 -0.02 3.68
C GLN A 101 -22.03 -1.45 4.11
N ARG A 102 -23.03 -1.61 5.00
CA ARG A 102 -23.56 -2.92 5.34
C ARG A 102 -24.50 -3.37 4.23
N VAL A 103 -24.20 -4.50 3.61
CA VAL A 103 -25.03 -5.15 2.59
C VAL A 103 -25.59 -6.47 3.13
N ASN A 104 -26.81 -6.81 2.72
CA ASN A 104 -27.42 -8.12 2.99
C ASN A 104 -27.30 -8.97 1.72
N ILE A 105 -26.71 -10.18 1.84
CA ILE A 105 -26.49 -11.09 0.71
C ILE A 105 -26.97 -12.50 1.06
N VAL A 106 -27.29 -13.29 0.03
CA VAL A 106 -27.62 -14.72 0.17
C VAL A 106 -26.47 -15.52 -0.43
N LEU A 107 -25.93 -16.46 0.36
CA LEU A 107 -24.87 -17.37 -0.06
C LEU A 107 -25.28 -18.82 0.21
N PRO A 108 -24.88 -19.79 -0.63
CA PRO A 108 -25.05 -21.20 -0.30
C PRO A 108 -24.35 -21.57 1.02
N GLN A 109 -24.98 -22.40 1.86
CA GLN A 109 -24.45 -22.77 3.18
C GLN A 109 -23.03 -23.35 3.09
N TYR A 110 -22.79 -24.24 2.13
CA TYR A 110 -21.47 -24.86 1.94
C TYR A 110 -20.37 -23.83 1.65
N LEU A 111 -20.70 -22.71 0.98
CA LEU A 111 -19.74 -21.65 0.66
C LEU A 111 -19.43 -20.85 1.93
N LEU A 112 -20.46 -20.55 2.73
CA LEU A 112 -20.28 -19.87 4.02
C LEU A 112 -19.38 -20.67 4.96
N ASP A 113 -19.60 -21.98 5.06
CA ASP A 113 -18.76 -22.87 5.89
C ASP A 113 -17.30 -22.87 5.42
N ARG A 114 -17.06 -22.83 4.11
CA ARG A 114 -15.70 -22.75 3.55
C ARG A 114 -15.03 -21.42 3.84
N ILE A 115 -15.77 -20.31 3.76
CA ILE A 115 -15.26 -18.98 4.11
C ILE A 115 -14.87 -18.95 5.59
N ASP A 116 -15.74 -19.46 6.47
CA ASP A 116 -15.50 -19.48 7.92
C ASP A 116 -14.24 -20.25 8.29
N ASN A 117 -14.08 -21.45 7.73
CA ASN A 117 -12.89 -22.26 7.93
C ASN A 117 -11.64 -21.52 7.45
N LYS A 118 -11.71 -20.84 6.30
CA LYS A 118 -10.55 -20.12 5.74
C LYS A 118 -10.17 -18.89 6.57
N VAL A 119 -11.15 -18.16 7.10
CA VAL A 119 -10.91 -17.01 7.99
C VAL A 119 -10.32 -17.49 9.31
N ALA A 120 -10.86 -18.55 9.90
CA ALA A 120 -10.37 -19.09 11.16
C ALA A 120 -8.95 -19.67 11.06
N SER A 121 -8.56 -20.20 9.89
CA SER A 121 -7.28 -20.88 9.70
C SER A 121 -6.16 -19.99 9.17
N SER A 122 -6.36 -18.69 8.97
CA SER A 122 -5.43 -17.82 8.25
C SER A 122 -5.38 -16.42 8.85
N SER A 123 -4.20 -16.00 9.34
CA SER A 123 -3.97 -14.64 9.82
C SER A 123 -4.10 -13.56 8.73
N ALA A 124 -4.14 -13.95 7.46
CA ALA A 124 -4.36 -13.04 6.33
C ALA A 124 -5.76 -12.39 6.32
N TYR A 125 -6.73 -12.91 7.08
CA TYR A 125 -8.10 -12.40 7.10
C TYR A 125 -8.50 -12.01 8.53
N LYS A 126 -9.20 -10.88 8.66
CA LYS A 126 -9.70 -10.38 9.97
C LYS A 126 -11.07 -10.99 10.27
N ASP A 127 -11.95 -11.02 9.28
CA ASP A 127 -13.32 -11.52 9.37
C ASP A 127 -13.86 -11.90 7.97
N ARG A 128 -15.13 -12.34 7.91
CA ARG A 128 -15.84 -12.66 6.67
C ARG A 128 -15.90 -11.49 5.69
N SER A 129 -16.12 -10.27 6.20
CA SER A 129 -16.22 -9.07 5.37
C SER A 129 -14.88 -8.74 4.73
N HIS A 130 -13.78 -8.85 5.48
CA HIS A 130 -12.42 -8.67 4.96
C HIS A 130 -12.10 -9.72 3.88
N PHE A 131 -12.45 -10.98 4.11
CA PHE A 131 -12.30 -12.05 3.10
C PHE A 131 -13.06 -11.74 1.81
N LEU A 132 -14.35 -11.39 1.91
CA LEU A 132 -15.21 -11.10 0.77
C LEU A 132 -14.73 -9.86 -0.01
N ALA A 133 -14.25 -8.83 0.69
CA ALA A 133 -13.69 -7.63 0.07
C ALA A 133 -12.44 -7.95 -0.75
N ILE A 134 -11.46 -8.68 -0.18
CA ILE A 134 -10.25 -9.11 -0.90
C ILE A 134 -10.62 -9.98 -2.10
N ALA A 135 -11.55 -10.92 -1.94
CA ALA A 135 -11.97 -11.81 -3.02
C ALA A 135 -12.61 -11.03 -4.17
N ALA A 136 -13.53 -10.09 -3.87
CA ALA A 136 -14.17 -9.23 -4.86
C ALA A 136 -13.16 -8.35 -5.59
N GLN A 137 -12.21 -7.73 -4.86
CA GLN A 137 -11.15 -6.93 -5.47
C GLN A 137 -10.30 -7.75 -6.46
N ARG A 138 -9.91 -8.97 -6.08
CA ARG A 138 -9.16 -9.88 -6.96
C ARG A 138 -9.94 -10.23 -8.23
N GLU A 139 -11.22 -10.54 -8.10
CA GLU A 139 -12.09 -10.87 -9.24
C GLU A 139 -12.23 -9.68 -10.20
N LEU A 140 -12.43 -8.47 -9.67
CA LEU A 140 -12.56 -7.24 -10.45
C LEU A 140 -11.25 -6.89 -11.19
N GLN A 141 -10.11 -7.06 -10.53
CA GLN A 141 -8.79 -6.84 -11.15
C GLN A 141 -8.48 -7.83 -12.28
N GLN A 142 -8.90 -9.09 -12.16
CA GLN A 142 -8.72 -10.08 -13.23
C GLN A 142 -9.58 -9.78 -14.45
N SER A 143 -10.76 -9.20 -14.24
CA SER A 143 -11.72 -8.87 -15.30
C SER A 143 -11.31 -7.67 -16.18
N GLN A 144 -10.30 -6.89 -15.77
CA GLN A 144 -9.80 -5.71 -16.49
C GLN A 144 -8.71 -6.02 -17.53
N VAL A 145 -8.33 -7.31 -17.70
CA VAL A 145 -7.26 -7.76 -18.60
C VAL A 145 -7.80 -8.46 -19.86
N LEU A 146 -9.07 -8.23 -20.21
CA LEU A 146 -9.72 -8.68 -21.44
C LEU A 146 -10.17 -7.48 -22.29
#